data_AF-A0A920FBT2-F1
#
_entry.id   AF-A0A920FBT2-F1
#
_cell.length_a   1.000
_cell.length_b   1.000
_cell.length_c   1.000
_cell.angle_alpha   90.00
_cell.angle_beta   90.00
_cell.angle_gamma   90.00
#
_symmetry.space_group_name_H-M   'P 1'
#
loop_
_entity.id
_entity.type
_entity.pdbx_description
1 polymer ?
#
loop_
_entity_poly.entity_id
_entity_poly.type
_entity_poly.pdbx_seq_one_letter_code
_entity_poly.pdbx_strand_id
1 'polypeptide(L)'
;MVTATLPPFAKQGTRIDLSLSAIGDADSLLGGTLLVTPLVGADGEVYAVAQGPVAVGGVSAGGAGAEVSKGVPTNGRIASGAIIEREISFDLQGLDTLESH
;
A
#
# COMPACT_ATOMS: atom_id res chain seq x y z
N MET A 1 -5.59 4.46 -6.83
CA MET A 1 -5.49 3.13 -6.23
C MET A 1 -4.56 3.19 -5.03
N VAL A 2 -4.88 2.46 -3.97
CA VAL A 2 -4.01 2.27 -2.80
C VAL A 2 -3.89 0.77 -2.58
N THR A 3 -2.66 0.28 -2.43
CA THR A 3 -2.39 -1.14 -2.22
C THR A 3 -1.34 -1.32 -1.14
N ALA A 4 -1.40 -2.46 -0.48
CA ALA A 4 -0.44 -2.88 0.53
C ALA A 4 -0.32 -4.41 0.50
N THR A 5 0.83 -4.91 0.93
CA THR A 5 1.01 -6.35 1.16
C THR A 5 0.84 -6.61 2.64
N LEU A 6 -0.16 -7.41 3.00
CA LEU A 6 -0.34 -7.87 4.38
C LEU A 6 0.64 -9.03 4.64
N PRO A 7 1.59 -8.90 5.59
CA PRO A 7 2.51 -9.98 5.90
C PRO A 7 1.79 -11.21 6.47
N PRO A 8 2.35 -12.42 6.30
CA PRO A 8 1.86 -13.58 7.03
C PRO A 8 2.01 -13.33 8.54
N PHE A 9 1.06 -13.81 9.34
CA PHE A 9 1.03 -13.61 10.80
C PHE A 9 1.05 -12.13 11.21
N ALA A 10 0.52 -11.25 10.36
CA ALA A 10 0.35 -9.83 10.66
C ALA A 10 -0.45 -9.64 11.95
N LYS A 11 0.13 -8.89 12.89
CA LYS A 11 -0.50 -8.57 14.17
C LYS A 11 -1.24 -7.24 14.12
N GLN A 12 -2.35 -7.16 14.84
CA GLN A 12 -3.07 -5.91 15.01
C GLN A 12 -2.15 -4.82 15.58
N GLY A 13 -2.28 -3.59 15.07
CA GLY A 13 -1.47 -2.44 15.47
C GLY A 13 -0.11 -2.33 14.75
N THR A 14 0.30 -3.36 14.00
CA THR A 14 1.51 -3.30 13.18
C THR A 14 1.31 -2.35 12.00
N ARG A 15 2.36 -1.62 11.64
CA ARG A 15 2.34 -0.74 10.46
C ARG A 15 2.93 -1.42 9.23
N ILE A 16 2.37 -1.14 8.06
CA ILE A 16 2.82 -1.65 6.76
C ILE A 16 2.99 -0.53 5.74
N ASP A 17 3.86 -0.78 4.77
CA ASP A 17 4.11 0.13 3.66
C ASP A 17 2.97 0.09 2.63
N LEU A 18 2.77 1.24 1.99
CA LEU A 18 1.73 1.46 0.99
C LEU A 18 2.32 1.86 -0.35
N SER A 19 1.70 1.36 -1.42
CA SER A 19 1.89 1.87 -2.77
C SER A 19 0.61 2.56 -3.24
N LEU A 20 0.78 3.68 -3.95
CA LEU A 20 -0.29 4.50 -4.46
C LEU A 20 -0.07 4.74 -5.94
N SER A 21 -1.17 4.77 -6.68
CA SER A 21 -1.18 5.26 -8.05
C SER A 21 -2.42 6.12 -8.27
N ALA A 22 -2.29 7.19 -9.04
CA ALA A 22 -3.46 7.90 -9.52
C ALA A 22 -4.24 7.00 -10.50
N ILE A 23 -5.57 7.12 -10.47
CA ILE A 23 -6.45 6.56 -11.50
C ILE A 23 -7.19 7.75 -12.11
N GLY A 24 -7.18 7.87 -13.43
CA GLY A 24 -7.79 8.99 -14.15
C GLY A 24 -6.78 10.10 -14.48
N ASP A 25 -7.24 11.35 -14.46
CA ASP A 25 -6.51 12.48 -15.06
C ASP A 25 -5.63 13.27 -14.07
N ALA A 26 -5.18 12.65 -12.98
CA ALA A 26 -4.28 13.36 -12.05
C ALA A 26 -2.87 13.47 -12.66
N ASP A 27 -2.36 14.69 -12.79
CA ASP A 27 -1.03 14.95 -13.35
C ASP A 27 0.12 14.53 -12.40
N SER A 28 -0.11 14.59 -11.08
CA SER A 28 0.90 14.27 -10.07
C SER A 28 0.30 14.01 -8.69
N LEU A 29 0.95 13.15 -7.91
CA LEU A 29 0.68 12.92 -6.49
C LEU A 29 1.59 13.75 -5.56
N LEU A 30 2.49 14.58 -6.12
CA LEU A 30 3.48 15.33 -5.35
C LEU A 30 2.81 16.33 -4.41
N GLY A 31 3.19 16.30 -3.13
CA GLY A 31 2.58 17.14 -2.09
C GLY A 31 1.19 16.67 -1.63
N GLY A 32 0.68 15.58 -2.20
CA GLY A 32 -0.59 14.99 -1.81
C GLY A 32 -0.54 14.33 -0.43
N THR A 33 -1.71 14.22 0.21
CA THR A 33 -1.92 13.45 1.43
C THR A 33 -3.03 12.44 1.18
N LEU A 34 -2.79 11.19 1.53
CA LEU A 34 -3.80 10.14 1.54
C LEU A 34 -4.70 10.34 2.76
N LEU A 35 -6.00 10.55 2.50
CA LEU A 35 -7.02 10.51 3.54
C LEU A 35 -7.25 9.08 4.01
N VAL A 36 -7.82 8.95 5.21
CA VAL A 36 -8.15 7.65 5.82
C VAL A 36 -8.86 6.76 4.80
N THR A 37 -8.20 5.66 4.44
CA THR A 37 -8.61 4.74 3.38
C THR A 37 -8.56 3.32 3.91
N PRO A 38 -9.69 2.60 4.01
CA PRO A 38 -9.69 1.20 4.39
C PRO A 38 -9.10 0.34 3.28
N LEU A 39 -8.26 -0.63 3.65
CA LEU A 39 -7.72 -1.65 2.77
C LEU A 39 -8.50 -2.95 2.96
N VAL A 40 -9.16 -3.36 1.89
CA VAL A 40 -10.13 -4.46 1.87
C VAL A 40 -9.52 -5.67 1.18
N GLY A 41 -9.66 -6.84 1.81
CA GLY A 41 -9.27 -8.13 1.24
C GLY A 41 -10.24 -8.61 0.16
N ALA A 42 -9.88 -9.70 -0.51
CA ALA A 42 -10.74 -10.31 -1.54
C ALA A 42 -12.04 -10.92 -0.96
N ASP A 43 -12.07 -11.15 0.35
CA ASP A 43 -13.22 -11.57 1.16
C ASP A 43 -14.18 -10.42 1.51
N GLY A 44 -13.84 -9.17 1.17
CA GLY A 44 -14.64 -7.98 1.49
C GLY A 44 -14.36 -7.38 2.87
N GLU A 45 -13.39 -7.92 3.59
CA GLU A 45 -13.09 -7.54 4.96
C GLU A 45 -11.95 -6.49 5.03
N VAL A 46 -12.09 -5.48 5.90
CA VAL A 46 -11.04 -4.48 6.17
C VAL A 46 -9.90 -5.09 6.99
N TYR A 47 -8.68 -5.15 6.45
CA TYR A 47 -7.51 -5.66 7.17
C TYR A 47 -6.61 -4.56 7.73
N ALA A 48 -6.59 -3.41 7.08
CA ALA A 48 -5.77 -2.29 7.50
C ALA A 48 -6.42 -0.94 7.14
N VAL A 49 -6.00 0.12 7.82
CA VAL A 49 -6.41 1.49 7.55
C VAL A 49 -5.19 2.31 7.17
N ALA A 50 -5.21 2.87 5.97
CA ALA A 50 -4.14 3.63 5.35
C ALA A 50 -4.37 5.14 5.45
N GLN A 51 -3.31 5.92 5.75
CA GLN A 51 -3.34 7.39 5.70
C GLN A 51 -1.92 7.97 5.67
N GLY A 52 -1.80 9.24 5.28
CA GLY A 52 -0.57 10.02 5.48
C GLY A 52 -0.01 10.69 4.23
N PRO A 53 1.13 11.40 4.36
CA PRO A 53 1.73 12.16 3.28
C PRO A 53 2.32 11.23 2.21
N VAL A 54 2.05 11.53 0.93
CA VAL A 54 2.49 10.71 -0.19
C VAL A 54 3.89 11.13 -0.63
N ALA A 55 4.82 10.17 -0.61
CA ALA A 55 6.14 10.36 -1.21
C ALA A 55 6.11 9.88 -2.67
N VAL A 56 6.40 10.79 -3.61
CA VAL A 56 6.48 10.49 -5.05
C VAL A 56 7.92 10.26 -5.45
N GLY A 57 8.15 9.17 -6.18
CA GLY A 57 9.46 8.86 -6.74
C GLY A 57 9.68 9.62 -8.04
N GLY A 58 10.17 10.86 -7.93
CA GLY A 58 10.62 11.63 -9.09
C GLY A 58 10.34 13.12 -8.99
N VAL A 59 11.32 13.93 -9.36
CA VAL A 59 11.18 15.38 -9.52
C VAL A 59 11.06 15.64 -11.02
N SER A 60 9.88 16.04 -11.47
CA SER A 60 9.69 16.60 -12.82
C SER A 60 10.22 18.03 -12.81
N ALA A 61 11.45 18.24 -13.27
CA ALA A 61 12.01 19.58 -13.47
C ALA A 61 12.14 19.84 -14.97
N GLY A 62 11.27 20.70 -15.51
CA GLY A 62 11.30 21.14 -16.91
C GLY A 62 12.07 22.45 -17.06
N GLY A 63 13.18 22.42 -17.80
CA GLY A 63 13.87 23.60 -18.35
C GLY A 63 13.72 23.64 -19.87
N ALA A 64 13.85 24.83 -20.47
CA ALA A 64 13.48 25.21 -21.85
C ALA A 64 14.13 24.43 -23.03
N GLY A 65 14.00 23.10 -23.06
CA GLY A 65 14.47 22.26 -24.15
C GLY A 65 14.68 20.78 -23.82
N ALA A 66 14.56 20.34 -22.56
CA ALA A 66 14.69 18.92 -22.20
C ALA A 66 13.81 18.57 -20.99
N GLU A 67 12.84 17.69 -21.21
CA GLU A 67 12.06 17.06 -20.14
C GLU A 67 12.86 15.89 -19.58
N VAL A 68 13.57 16.11 -18.47
CA VAL A 68 14.20 15.00 -17.72
C VAL A 68 13.18 14.51 -16.69
N SER A 69 12.22 13.71 -17.13
CA SER A 69 11.31 13.03 -16.21
C SER A 69 12.04 11.86 -15.56
N LYS A 70 12.53 12.05 -14.34
CA LYS A 70 13.15 10.98 -13.54
C LYS A 70 12.12 10.43 -12.56
N GLY A 71 11.20 9.60 -13.04
CA GLY A 71 10.16 8.96 -12.22
C GLY A 71 8.77 9.00 -12.84
N VAL A 72 7.77 8.46 -12.13
CA VAL A 72 6.36 8.51 -12.55
C VAL A 72 5.60 9.36 -11.52
N PRO A 73 5.23 10.62 -11.82
CA PRO A 73 4.67 11.55 -10.84
C PRO A 73 3.31 11.11 -10.29
N THR A 74 2.63 10.23 -11.02
CA THR A 74 1.35 9.64 -10.63
C THR A 74 1.49 8.41 -9.73
N ASN A 75 2.70 7.98 -9.39
CA ASN A 75 2.98 6.89 -8.48
C ASN A 75 3.59 7.40 -7.17
N GLY A 76 3.14 6.86 -6.05
CA GLY A 76 3.59 7.24 -4.72
C GLY A 76 3.72 6.07 -3.76
N ARG A 77 4.35 6.34 -2.63
CA ARG A 77 4.50 5.40 -1.50
C ARG A 77 4.30 6.13 -0.19
N ILE A 78 3.78 5.42 0.80
CA ILE A 78 3.77 5.88 2.20
C ILE A 78 4.41 4.77 3.03
N ALA A 79 5.59 5.06 3.59
CA ALA A 79 6.26 4.11 4.47
C ALA A 79 5.50 4.01 5.79
N SER A 80 5.21 2.80 6.25
CA SER A 80 4.45 2.53 7.48
C SER A 80 3.12 3.31 7.55
N GLY A 81 2.48 3.52 6.39
CA GLY A 81 1.29 4.37 6.24
C GLY A 81 -0.03 3.69 6.56
N ALA A 82 -0.04 2.37 6.69
CA ALA A 82 -1.22 1.61 7.09
C ALA A 82 -1.03 0.97 8.46
N ILE A 83 -2.09 0.97 9.27
CA ILE A 83 -2.17 0.21 10.53
C ILE A 83 -3.06 -1.01 10.30
N ILE A 84 -2.59 -2.18 10.67
CA ILE A 84 -3.36 -3.43 10.62
C ILE A 84 -4.41 -3.42 11.73
N GLU A 85 -5.67 -3.55 11.36
CA GLU A 85 -6.81 -3.58 12.30
C GLU A 85 -7.29 -5.01 12.58
N ARG A 86 -6.93 -5.97 11.70
CA ARG A 86 -7.35 -7.37 11.82
C ARG A 86 -6.23 -8.33 11.42
N GLU A 87 -6.05 -9.36 12.24
CA GLU A 87 -5.15 -10.49 11.97
C GLU A 87 -5.84 -11.52 11.06
N ILE A 88 -5.07 -12.20 10.21
CA ILE A 88 -5.58 -13.36 9.48
C ILE A 88 -5.66 -14.53 10.47
N SER A 89 -6.83 -15.13 10.65
CA SER A 89 -6.96 -16.39 11.38
C SER A 89 -6.17 -17.48 10.65
N PHE A 90 -4.97 -17.80 11.13
CA PHE A 90 -4.21 -18.93 10.62
C PHE A 90 -4.76 -20.20 11.24
N ASP A 91 -5.49 -21.00 10.46
CA ASP A 91 -5.96 -22.30 10.91
C ASP A 91 -4.85 -23.35 10.80
N LEU A 92 -4.22 -23.65 11.94
CA LEU A 92 -3.23 -24.71 12.09
C LEU A 92 -3.83 -26.13 12.00
N GLN A 93 -5.16 -26.28 12.06
CA GLN A 93 -5.81 -27.60 12.14
C GLN A 93 -5.75 -28.41 10.84
N GLY A 94 -5.36 -27.79 9.73
CA GLY A 94 -5.20 -28.49 8.44
C GLY A 94 -3.85 -29.22 8.26
N LEU A 95 -2.92 -29.11 9.22
CA LEU A 95 -1.55 -29.68 9.09
C LEU A 95 -1.32 -30.95 9.92
N ASP A 96 -2.32 -31.46 10.64
CA ASP A 96 -2.20 -32.65 11.50
C ASP A 96 -2.20 -33.99 10.75
N THR A 97 -2.23 -33.99 9.41
CA THR A 97 -2.28 -35.23 8.62
C THR A 97 -1.12 -35.31 7.62
N LEU A 98 0.11 -35.25 8.12
CA LEU A 98 1.21 -35.94 7.44
C LEU A 98 1.19 -37.39 7.92
N GLU A 99 0.42 -38.21 7.20
CA GLU A 99 0.39 -39.66 7.40
C GLU A 99 1.82 -40.19 7.25
N SER A 100 2.35 -40.75 8.35
CA SER A 100 3.51 -41.62 8.30
C SER A 100 3.09 -42.87 7.54
N HIS A 101 3.62 -43.06 6.33
CA HIS A 101 3.49 -44.30 5.59
C HIS A 101 4.86 -44.87 5.22
#